data_AF-A0A2M8U2P8-F1
#
_entry.id   AF-A0A2M8U2P8-F1
#
_cell.length_a   1.000
_cell.length_b   1.000
_cell.length_c   1.000
_cell.angle_alpha   90.00
_cell.angle_beta   90.00
_cell.angle_gamma   90.00
#
_symmetry.space_group_name_H-M   'P 1'
#
loop_
_entity.id
_entity.type
_entity.pdbx_description
1 polymer ?
#
loop_
_entity_poly.entity_id
_entity_poly.type
_entity_poly.pdbx_seq_one_letter_code
_entity_poly.pdbx_strand_id
1 'polypeptide(L)'
;MTGIDEPREMNLYREGGDFSPPFDLAIKAEYADDQAFIANLAAFGRQNRFVSFGGFRTEATLKKGSAELWRPGEIPGVHMLHPLRFHDDLPRSALLRSWRDIHGDLAPHAHAGASYYTQQLTLKRWGSPEQDFGGFSEFHFPSMAALIEGYFASDEARKAVRHDIRHFIKGVPPRMFSTACCYTR
;
A
#
# COMPACT_ATOMS: atom_id res chain seq x y z
N MET A 1 -9.64 -4.67 -26.91
CA MET A 1 -8.77 -3.52 -26.57
C MET A 1 -8.97 -3.23 -25.09
N THR A 2 -8.35 -4.02 -24.22
CA THR A 2 -8.53 -3.96 -22.76
C THR A 2 -7.49 -3.01 -22.18
N GLY A 3 -7.65 -1.73 -22.49
CA GLY A 3 -7.04 -0.66 -21.72
C GLY A 3 -7.75 -0.61 -20.37
N ILE A 4 -6.99 -0.38 -19.30
CA ILE A 4 -7.57 -0.18 -17.98
C ILE A 4 -8.37 1.12 -18.07
N ASP A 5 -9.70 1.03 -17.93
CA ASP A 5 -10.64 2.13 -18.12
C ASP A 5 -10.28 3.34 -17.25
N GLU A 6 -10.02 4.47 -17.91
CA GLU A 6 -9.48 5.71 -17.37
C GLU A 6 -10.26 6.40 -16.22
N PRO A 7 -11.56 6.14 -15.96
CA PRO A 7 -12.25 6.67 -14.78
C PRO A 7 -12.30 5.72 -13.57
N ARG A 8 -12.09 4.41 -13.77
CA ARG A 8 -12.17 3.38 -12.69
C ARG A 8 -10.84 3.16 -11.98
N GLU A 9 -9.74 3.61 -12.59
CA GLU A 9 -8.37 3.42 -12.09
C GLU A 9 -8.02 4.38 -10.93
N MET A 10 -8.82 5.43 -10.74
CA MET A 10 -8.69 6.40 -9.65
C MET A 10 -9.98 6.46 -8.83
N ASN A 11 -10.07 5.69 -7.73
CA ASN A 11 -11.03 5.98 -6.65
C ASN A 11 -10.71 7.33 -5.95
N LEU A 12 -10.47 8.39 -6.72
CA LEU A 12 -10.42 9.80 -6.33
C LEU A 12 -11.74 10.51 -6.73
N TYR A 13 -12.61 9.87 -7.53
CA TYR A 13 -14.01 10.25 -7.70
C TYR A 13 -14.91 9.18 -7.08
N ARG A 14 -15.11 9.27 -5.76
CA ARG A 14 -16.35 8.79 -5.13
C ARG A 14 -17.35 9.95 -5.19
N GLU A 15 -18.64 9.64 -5.27
CA GLU A 15 -19.67 10.65 -4.97
C GLU A 15 -19.52 11.04 -3.50
N GLY A 16 -19.17 12.31 -3.23
CA GLY A 16 -18.91 12.83 -1.88
C GLY A 16 -17.46 13.29 -1.68
N GLY A 17 -17.29 14.36 -0.88
CA GLY A 17 -15.98 14.93 -0.54
C GLY A 17 -15.34 14.30 0.70
N ASP A 18 -15.94 13.24 1.26
CA ASP A 18 -15.47 12.59 2.46
C ASP A 18 -14.93 11.18 2.17
N PHE A 19 -13.73 10.93 2.69
CA PHE A 19 -13.17 9.59 2.80
C PHE A 19 -13.77 8.93 4.03
N SER A 20 -15.10 8.89 4.12
CA SER A 20 -15.81 8.18 5.19
C SER A 20 -15.88 6.68 4.87
N PRO A 21 -16.02 5.80 5.89
CA PRO A 21 -16.08 4.35 5.73
C PRO A 21 -17.09 3.89 4.65
N PRO A 22 -16.94 2.70 4.03
CA PRO A 22 -16.33 1.52 4.61
C PRO A 22 -14.92 1.34 4.07
N PHE A 23 -13.90 1.55 4.90
CA PHE A 23 -12.57 1.06 4.58
C PHE A 23 -12.38 -0.34 5.14
N ASP A 24 -11.66 -1.15 4.40
CA ASP A 24 -10.84 -2.20 4.97
C ASP A 24 -9.77 -1.54 5.85
N LEU A 25 -9.73 -1.89 7.13
CA LEU A 25 -8.75 -1.35 8.08
C LEU A 25 -7.41 -2.06 7.90
N ALA A 26 -6.36 -1.29 7.60
CA ALA A 26 -4.98 -1.77 7.64
C ALA A 26 -4.30 -1.30 8.93
N ILE A 27 -3.79 -2.25 9.72
CA ILE A 27 -3.00 -1.96 10.93
C ILE A 27 -1.56 -2.40 10.67
N LYS A 28 -0.63 -1.45 10.75
CA LYS A 28 0.81 -1.71 10.75
C LYS A 28 1.28 -1.71 12.20
N ALA A 29 1.91 -2.80 12.63
CA ALA A 29 2.44 -2.93 13.98
C ALA A 29 3.71 -3.78 13.95
N GLU A 30 4.62 -3.47 14.87
CA GLU A 30 5.85 -4.22 15.06
C GLU A 30 5.64 -5.26 16.16
N TYR A 31 6.12 -6.47 15.90
CA TYR A 31 6.05 -7.59 16.84
C TYR A 31 7.43 -8.21 16.99
N ALA A 32 7.75 -8.68 18.20
CA ALA A 32 9.03 -9.31 18.50
C ALA A 32 9.28 -10.57 17.64
N ASP A 33 8.22 -11.33 17.36
CA ASP A 33 8.27 -12.52 16.53
C ASP A 33 6.88 -12.87 15.93
N ASP A 34 6.87 -13.89 15.08
CA ASP A 34 5.67 -14.43 14.44
C ASP A 34 4.63 -14.96 15.46
N GLN A 35 5.05 -15.49 16.62
CA GLN A 35 4.14 -16.05 17.63
C GLN A 35 3.40 -14.93 18.37
N ALA A 36 4.10 -13.87 18.75
CA ALA A 36 3.52 -12.67 19.34
C ALA A 36 2.51 -12.01 18.39
N PHE A 37 2.82 -11.98 17.09
CA PHE A 37 1.89 -11.51 16.06
C PHE A 37 0.63 -12.40 15.99
N ILE A 38 0.78 -13.72 15.86
CA ILE A 38 -0.35 -14.65 15.75
C ILE A 38 -1.25 -14.60 17.00
N ALA A 39 -0.65 -14.54 18.19
CA ALA A 39 -1.40 -14.42 19.45
C ALA A 39 -2.24 -13.13 19.49
N ASN A 40 -1.67 -12.02 19.00
CA ASN A 40 -2.38 -10.75 18.85
C ASN A 40 -3.48 -10.81 17.81
N LEU A 41 -3.21 -11.38 16.64
CA LEU A 41 -4.18 -11.55 15.56
C LEU A 41 -5.38 -12.37 16.03
N ALA A 42 -5.13 -13.47 16.76
CA ALA A 42 -6.17 -14.29 17.37
C ALA A 42 -6.96 -13.56 18.46
N ALA A 43 -6.31 -12.67 19.23
CA ALA A 43 -7.02 -11.80 20.18
C ALA A 43 -7.89 -10.75 19.48
N PHE A 44 -7.40 -10.17 18.38
CA PHE A 44 -8.15 -9.22 17.54
C PHE A 44 -9.37 -9.85 16.88
N GLY A 45 -9.21 -11.04 16.28
CA GLY A 45 -10.32 -11.78 15.66
C GLY A 45 -11.44 -12.15 16.63
N ARG A 46 -11.12 -12.30 17.92
CA ARG A 46 -12.12 -12.57 18.98
C ARG A 46 -12.99 -11.36 19.36
N GLN A 47 -12.66 -10.14 18.89
CA GLN A 47 -13.43 -8.94 19.22
C GLN A 47 -14.66 -8.68 18.31
N ASN A 48 -15.04 -9.62 17.42
CA ASN A 48 -16.29 -9.62 16.63
C ASN A 48 -16.57 -8.37 15.76
N ARG A 49 -15.59 -7.50 15.51
CA ARG A 49 -15.77 -6.25 14.75
C ARG A 49 -15.39 -6.32 13.27
N PHE A 50 -14.76 -7.41 12.82
CA PHE A 50 -14.29 -7.57 11.43
C PHE A 50 -14.87 -8.83 10.80
N VAL A 51 -15.32 -8.74 9.54
CA VAL A 51 -15.87 -9.87 8.77
C VAL A 51 -14.78 -10.84 8.31
N SER A 52 -13.57 -10.33 8.04
CA SER A 52 -12.38 -11.13 7.73
C SER A 52 -11.09 -10.36 8.06
N PHE A 53 -9.97 -11.06 8.19
CA PHE A 53 -8.64 -10.46 8.36
C PHE A 53 -7.55 -11.29 7.67
N GLY A 54 -6.45 -10.63 7.35
CA GLY A 54 -5.19 -11.24 6.93
C GLY A 54 -4.03 -10.58 7.65
N GLY A 55 -2.98 -11.36 7.88
CA GLY A 55 -1.74 -10.93 8.48
C GLY A 55 -0.59 -11.09 7.50
N PHE A 56 0.30 -10.11 7.46
CA PHE A 56 1.44 -10.10 6.55
C PHE A 56 2.71 -9.77 7.31
N ARG A 57 3.74 -10.58 7.12
CA ARG A 57 5.12 -10.19 7.44
C ARG A 57 5.75 -9.69 6.16
N THR A 58 6.31 -8.49 6.22
CA THR A 58 6.87 -7.82 5.05
C THR A 58 8.31 -7.39 5.30
N GLU A 59 9.09 -7.33 4.22
CA GLU A 59 10.35 -6.59 4.16
C GLU A 59 10.06 -5.21 3.57
N ALA A 60 10.32 -4.15 4.33
CA ALA A 60 10.08 -2.78 3.90
C ALA A 60 11.36 -2.12 3.36
N THR A 61 11.26 -1.46 2.21
CA THR A 61 12.31 -0.61 1.64
C THR A 61 11.77 0.83 1.52
N LEU A 62 12.43 1.77 2.20
CA LEU A 62 12.11 3.19 2.10
C LEU A 62 12.66 3.76 0.79
N LYS A 63 11.80 4.48 0.06
CA LYS A 63 12.13 5.08 -1.23
C LYS A 63 11.95 6.60 -1.25
N LYS A 64 11.12 7.16 -0.37
CA LYS A 64 10.96 8.61 -0.18
C LYS A 64 10.57 8.91 1.27
N GLY A 65 11.09 10.00 1.83
CA GLY A 65 10.75 10.49 3.17
C GLY A 65 11.74 10.04 4.26
N SER A 66 11.28 10.02 5.51
CA SER A 66 12.05 9.58 6.68
C SER A 66 11.63 8.18 7.14
N ALA A 67 12.58 7.46 7.73
CA ALA A 67 12.32 6.16 8.38
C ALA A 67 11.71 6.30 9.78
N GLU A 68 11.71 7.50 10.37
CA GLU A 68 11.02 7.71 11.66
C GLU A 68 9.55 7.36 11.50
N LEU A 69 9.13 6.35 12.27
CA LEU A 69 7.72 6.05 12.47
C LEU A 69 7.08 7.29 13.09
N TRP A 70 6.05 7.78 12.42
CA TRP A 70 5.26 8.92 12.82
C TRP A 70 4.88 8.88 14.30
N ARG A 71 5.01 9.98 15.03
CA ARG A 71 4.65 9.97 16.45
C ARG A 71 3.11 9.99 16.60
N PRO A 72 2.56 9.39 17.67
CA PRO A 72 1.14 9.48 17.96
C PRO A 72 0.63 10.93 17.93
N GLY A 73 -0.37 11.22 17.08
CA GLY A 73 -0.96 12.54 16.93
C GLY A 73 -0.30 13.45 15.87
N GLU A 74 0.78 13.02 15.22
CA GLU A 74 1.54 13.87 14.29
C GLU A 74 1.06 13.89 12.83
N ILE A 75 0.06 13.11 12.41
CA ILE A 75 -0.20 12.97 10.97
C ILE A 75 -1.59 13.44 10.53
N PRO A 76 -1.78 14.75 10.33
CA PRO A 76 -2.75 15.25 9.39
C PRO A 76 -2.27 14.93 7.96
N GLY A 77 -3.14 14.32 7.13
CA GLY A 77 -2.80 13.92 5.77
C GLY A 77 -3.60 12.72 5.30
N VAL A 78 -3.17 12.11 4.19
CA VAL A 78 -3.76 10.88 3.63
C VAL A 78 -2.71 9.79 3.61
N HIS A 79 -2.95 8.71 4.36
CA HIS A 79 -2.19 7.46 4.19
C HIS A 79 -2.93 6.54 3.26
N MET A 80 -2.15 5.91 2.38
CA MET A 80 -2.68 5.07 1.33
C MET A 80 -1.79 3.85 1.18
N LEU A 81 -2.40 2.67 1.31
CA LEU A 81 -1.77 1.37 1.15
C LEU A 81 -2.34 0.69 -0.08
N HIS A 82 -1.48 0.34 -1.02
CA HIS A 82 -1.85 -0.37 -2.25
C HIS A 82 -1.40 -1.81 -2.15
N PRO A 83 -2.30 -2.76 -1.86
CA PRO A 83 -1.99 -4.17 -2.02
C PRO A 83 -1.71 -4.47 -3.49
N LEU A 84 -0.75 -5.35 -3.76
CA LEU A 84 -0.34 -5.72 -5.12
C LEU A 84 -0.31 -7.24 -5.25
N ARG A 85 -0.77 -7.75 -6.39
CA ARG A 85 -0.52 -9.14 -6.80
C ARG A 85 0.55 -9.14 -7.87
N PHE A 86 1.63 -9.88 -7.65
CA PHE A 86 2.68 -10.04 -8.66
C PHE A 86 2.34 -11.18 -9.62
N HIS A 87 3.00 -11.20 -10.77
CA HIS A 87 2.92 -12.33 -11.70
C HIS A 87 3.53 -13.60 -11.07
N ASP A 88 2.78 -14.71 -11.12
CA ASP A 88 3.15 -15.97 -10.46
C ASP A 88 4.34 -16.67 -11.14
N ASP A 89 4.54 -16.40 -12.43
CA ASP A 89 5.60 -16.94 -13.28
C ASP A 89 6.88 -16.10 -13.27
N LEU A 90 6.90 -14.97 -12.56
CA LEU A 90 8.06 -14.08 -12.51
C LEU A 90 9.13 -14.65 -11.55
N PRO A 91 10.36 -14.92 -12.02
CA PRO A 91 11.45 -15.33 -11.14
C PRO A 91 11.70 -14.29 -10.05
N ARG A 92 12.01 -14.73 -8.82
CA ARG A 92 12.22 -13.81 -7.69
C ARG A 92 13.24 -12.71 -7.97
N SER A 93 14.33 -13.02 -8.66
CA SER A 93 15.35 -12.03 -9.05
C SER A 93 14.80 -10.97 -10.01
N ALA A 94 13.97 -11.37 -10.98
CA ALA A 94 13.30 -10.46 -11.90
C ALA A 94 12.25 -9.60 -11.18
N LEU A 95 11.48 -10.19 -10.26
CA LEU A 95 10.57 -9.45 -9.39
C LEU A 95 11.31 -8.38 -8.61
N LEU A 96 12.38 -8.73 -7.91
CA LEU A 96 13.15 -7.78 -7.10
C LEU A 96 13.72 -6.66 -7.97
N ARG A 97 14.29 -6.99 -9.14
CA ARG A 97 14.80 -5.97 -10.06
C ARG A 97 13.71 -5.01 -10.54
N SER A 98 12.56 -5.53 -10.96
CA SER A 98 11.46 -4.69 -11.48
C SER A 98 10.79 -3.89 -10.35
N TRP A 99 10.44 -4.54 -9.25
CA TRP A 99 9.76 -3.91 -8.12
C TRP A 99 10.71 -3.01 -7.31
N ARG A 100 11.73 -3.59 -6.68
CA ARG A 100 12.56 -2.88 -5.70
C ARG A 100 13.46 -1.86 -6.38
N ASP A 101 14.04 -2.19 -7.52
CA ASP A 101 15.09 -1.36 -8.12
C ASP A 101 14.46 -0.38 -9.14
N ILE A 102 13.86 -0.87 -10.23
CA ILE A 102 13.33 -0.01 -11.31
C ILE A 102 12.11 0.79 -10.85
N HIS A 103 11.05 0.12 -10.41
CA HIS A 103 9.83 0.79 -9.96
C HIS A 103 10.08 1.62 -8.71
N GLY A 104 10.91 1.09 -7.81
CA GLY A 104 11.31 1.76 -6.58
C GLY A 104 11.99 3.11 -6.80
N ASP A 105 12.73 3.26 -7.89
CA ASP A 105 13.38 4.53 -8.25
C ASP A 105 12.45 5.43 -9.07
N LEU A 106 11.56 4.87 -9.89
CA LEU A 106 10.57 5.60 -10.68
C LEU A 106 9.47 6.24 -9.81
N ALA A 107 8.90 5.47 -8.87
CA ALA A 107 7.70 5.85 -8.14
C ALA A 107 7.85 7.13 -7.28
N PRO A 108 8.95 7.38 -6.55
CA PRO A 108 9.16 8.64 -5.81
C PRO A 108 9.06 9.90 -6.67
N HIS A 109 9.53 9.82 -7.92
CA HIS A 109 9.52 10.91 -8.88
C HIS A 109 8.14 11.05 -9.51
N ALA A 110 7.48 9.94 -9.81
CA ALA A 110 6.15 9.95 -10.41
C ALA A 110 5.10 10.47 -9.42
N HIS A 111 5.17 10.10 -8.15
CA HIS A 111 4.22 10.51 -7.11
C HIS A 111 4.74 11.75 -6.35
N ALA A 112 4.80 12.89 -7.06
CA ALA A 112 5.43 14.13 -6.57
C ALA A 112 4.84 14.63 -5.25
N GLY A 113 3.51 14.56 -5.09
CA GLY A 113 2.79 15.02 -3.90
C GLY A 113 2.96 14.13 -2.67
N ALA A 114 3.47 12.90 -2.82
CA ALA A 114 3.73 12.03 -1.68
C ALA A 114 4.95 12.54 -0.91
N SER A 115 4.85 12.69 0.41
CA SER A 115 6.00 13.01 1.27
C SER A 115 6.74 11.75 1.75
N TYR A 116 6.10 10.58 1.61
CA TYR A 116 6.63 9.28 2.01
C TYR A 116 6.26 8.22 0.99
N TYR A 117 7.18 7.29 0.74
CA TYR A 117 6.93 6.10 -0.05
C TYR A 117 7.76 4.92 0.45
N THR A 118 7.11 3.81 0.78
CA THR A 118 7.78 2.52 0.98
C THR A 118 7.23 1.43 0.08
N GLN A 119 8.11 0.48 -0.20
CA GLN A 119 7.79 -0.79 -0.84
C GLN A 119 7.87 -1.89 0.21
N GLN A 120 6.78 -2.62 0.41
CA GLN A 120 6.70 -3.72 1.35
C GLN A 120 6.56 -5.05 0.60
N LEU A 121 7.61 -5.86 0.56
CA LEU A 121 7.56 -7.18 -0.06
C LEU A 121 7.03 -8.21 0.96
N THR A 122 5.99 -8.96 0.61
CA THR A 122 5.45 -9.99 1.50
C THR A 122 6.41 -11.17 1.61
N LEU A 123 6.80 -11.51 2.84
CA LEU A 123 7.63 -12.66 3.17
C LEU A 123 6.79 -13.85 3.66
N LYS A 124 5.72 -13.56 4.41
CA LYS A 124 4.82 -14.56 5.01
C LYS A 124 3.42 -14.01 5.15
N ARG A 125 2.43 -14.89 5.07
CA ARG A 125 0.99 -14.58 5.14
C ARG A 125 0.31 -15.43 6.20
N TRP A 126 -0.72 -14.89 6.81
CA TRP A 126 -1.63 -15.55 7.74
C TRP A 126 -3.07 -15.13 7.43
N GLY A 127 -4.05 -16.01 7.63
CA GLY A 127 -5.46 -15.70 7.37
C GLY A 127 -5.96 -16.18 6.00
N SER A 128 -6.95 -15.47 5.43
CA SER A 128 -7.70 -15.95 4.26
C SER A 128 -6.85 -16.07 2.96
N PRO A 129 -6.99 -17.16 2.19
CA PRO A 129 -6.34 -17.32 0.87
C PRO A 129 -6.71 -16.24 -0.15
N GLU A 130 -7.86 -15.57 0.04
CA GLU A 130 -8.33 -14.53 -0.88
C GLU A 130 -7.44 -13.26 -0.84
N GLN A 131 -6.66 -13.10 0.22
CA GLN A 131 -5.74 -11.98 0.45
C GLN A 131 -4.30 -12.34 0.04
N ASP A 132 -4.15 -12.87 -1.18
CA ASP A 132 -2.85 -13.28 -1.73
C ASP A 132 -2.03 -12.09 -2.26
N PHE A 133 -1.68 -11.16 -1.38
CA PHE A 133 -0.89 -9.99 -1.76
C PHE A 133 0.61 -10.32 -1.78
N GLY A 134 1.27 -10.03 -2.90
CA GLY A 134 2.71 -10.16 -3.08
C GLY A 134 3.49 -9.05 -2.38
N GLY A 135 2.87 -7.88 -2.21
CA GLY A 135 3.46 -6.75 -1.52
C GLY A 135 2.50 -5.57 -1.43
N PHE A 136 3.00 -4.47 -0.89
CA PHE A 136 2.27 -3.24 -0.72
C PHE A 136 3.12 -2.03 -1.11
N SER A 137 2.54 -1.07 -1.83
CA SER A 137 3.05 0.29 -1.89
C SER A 137 2.39 1.11 -0.80
N GLU A 138 3.16 1.73 0.09
CA GLU A 138 2.64 2.61 1.15
C GLU A 138 3.04 4.05 0.85
N PHE A 139 2.07 4.94 0.86
CA PHE A 139 2.25 6.37 0.63
C PHE A 139 1.73 7.19 1.80
N HIS A 140 2.35 8.35 2.00
CA HIS A 140 1.73 9.45 2.74
C HIS A 140 1.71 10.71 1.88
N PHE A 141 0.57 11.39 1.89
CA PHE A 141 0.38 12.72 1.31
C PHE A 141 0.04 13.71 2.43
N PRO A 142 0.72 14.87 2.51
CA PRO A 142 0.52 15.83 3.61
C PRO A 142 -0.87 16.48 3.59
N SER A 143 -1.62 16.37 2.49
CA SER A 143 -2.99 16.87 2.38
C SER A 143 -3.75 16.15 1.27
N MET A 144 -5.07 16.36 1.24
CA MET A 144 -5.90 15.87 0.14
C MET A 144 -5.52 16.51 -1.20
N ALA A 145 -5.18 17.80 -1.21
CA ALA A 145 -4.72 18.50 -2.40
C ALA A 145 -3.42 17.87 -2.93
N ALA A 146 -2.46 17.55 -2.05
CA ALA A 146 -1.23 16.88 -2.44
C ALA A 146 -1.47 15.49 -3.05
N LEU A 147 -2.50 14.77 -2.58
CA LEU A 147 -2.94 13.53 -3.23
C LEU A 147 -3.56 13.82 -4.59
N ILE A 148 -4.57 14.69 -4.69
CA ILE A 148 -5.32 14.90 -5.94
C ILE A 148 -4.43 15.49 -7.04
N GLU A 149 -3.65 16.51 -6.72
CA GLU A 149 -2.84 17.27 -7.69
C GLU A 149 -1.47 16.64 -7.91
N GLY A 150 -0.94 15.94 -6.89
CA GLY A 150 0.42 15.42 -6.88
C GLY A 150 0.52 13.89 -6.97
N TYR A 151 -0.59 13.17 -7.18
CA TYR A 151 -0.52 11.72 -7.35
C TYR A 151 0.32 11.34 -8.56
N PHE A 152 0.27 12.09 -9.65
CA PHE A 152 1.22 11.98 -10.73
C PHE A 152 1.83 13.35 -11.03
N ALA A 153 3.15 13.41 -11.17
CA ALA A 153 3.88 14.63 -11.50
C ALA A 153 3.50 15.18 -12.89
N SER A 154 3.15 14.29 -13.82
CA SER A 154 2.67 14.62 -15.16
C SER A 154 1.98 13.41 -15.80
N ASP A 155 1.40 13.63 -16.99
CA ASP A 155 0.86 12.54 -17.82
C ASP A 155 1.94 11.55 -18.28
N GLU A 156 3.15 12.01 -18.55
CA GLU A 156 4.30 11.19 -18.91
C GLU A 156 4.71 10.31 -17.72
N ALA A 157 4.74 10.87 -16.50
CA ALA A 157 5.01 10.10 -15.29
C ALA A 157 3.94 9.02 -15.07
N ARG A 158 2.66 9.35 -15.28
CA ARG A 158 1.55 8.39 -15.24
C ARG A 158 1.74 7.26 -16.26
N LYS A 159 2.09 7.59 -17.52
CA LYS A 159 2.35 6.61 -18.58
C LYS A 159 3.56 5.73 -18.24
N ALA A 160 4.63 6.29 -17.71
CA ALA A 160 5.83 5.57 -17.32
C ALA A 160 5.53 4.54 -16.22
N VAL A 161 4.83 4.95 -15.15
CA VAL A 161 4.40 4.03 -14.07
C VAL A 161 3.50 2.93 -14.64
N ARG A 162 2.50 3.28 -15.45
CA ARG A 162 1.60 2.29 -16.08
C ARG A 162 2.34 1.29 -16.96
N HIS A 163 3.33 1.74 -17.72
CA HIS A 163 4.13 0.87 -18.55
C HIS A 163 4.97 -0.07 -17.69
N ASP A 164 5.63 0.46 -16.67
CA ASP A 164 6.51 -0.28 -15.77
C ASP A 164 5.76 -1.37 -14.99
N ILE A 165 4.65 -1.05 -14.33
CA ILE A 165 3.91 -2.00 -13.49
C ILE A 165 3.37 -3.21 -14.26
N ARG A 166 3.09 -3.09 -15.56
CA ARG A 166 2.61 -4.21 -16.39
C ARG A 166 3.61 -5.36 -16.50
N HIS A 167 4.89 -5.13 -16.19
CA HIS A 167 5.92 -6.15 -16.26
C HIS A 167 5.95 -7.07 -15.03
N PHE A 168 5.37 -6.65 -13.89
CA PHE A 168 5.48 -7.40 -12.64
C PHE A 168 4.21 -7.45 -11.81
N ILE A 169 3.19 -6.63 -12.10
CA ILE A 169 1.90 -6.61 -11.39
C ILE A 169 0.82 -7.30 -12.22
N LYS A 170 0.32 -8.42 -11.70
CA LYS A 170 -0.83 -9.18 -12.22
C LYS A 170 -2.17 -8.49 -11.95
N GLY A 171 -2.27 -7.79 -10.83
CA GLY A 171 -3.49 -7.10 -10.44
C GLY A 171 -3.29 -6.14 -9.28
N VAL A 172 -4.13 -5.11 -9.28
CA VAL A 172 -4.20 -4.08 -8.24
C VAL A 172 -5.57 -4.19 -7.54
N PRO A 173 -5.66 -4.89 -6.40
CA PRO A 173 -6.84 -4.84 -5.56
C PRO A 173 -7.16 -3.40 -5.11
N PRO A 174 -8.35 -3.16 -4.52
CA PRO A 174 -8.73 -1.85 -4.02
C PRO A 174 -7.67 -1.24 -3.09
N ARG A 175 -7.46 0.07 -3.25
CA ARG A 175 -6.57 0.86 -2.37
C ARG A 175 -7.20 0.97 -1.00
N MET A 176 -6.41 0.80 0.04
CA MET A 176 -6.82 1.02 1.42
C MET A 176 -6.35 2.40 1.85
N PHE A 177 -7.24 3.17 2.47
CA PHE A 177 -6.90 4.42 3.12
C PHE A 177 -6.88 4.18 4.62
N SER A 178 -5.85 4.70 5.30
CA SER A 178 -5.73 4.52 6.74
C SER A 178 -5.48 5.85 7.44
N THR A 179 -5.83 5.87 8.71
CA THR A 179 -5.22 6.76 9.69
C THR A 179 -4.08 5.98 10.33
N ALA A 180 -2.84 6.44 10.26
CA ALA A 180 -1.77 5.73 10.96
C ALA A 180 -1.99 5.92 12.47
N CYS A 181 -2.32 4.83 13.15
CA CYS A 181 -2.35 4.79 14.61
C CYS A 181 -1.10 4.03 15.07
N CYS A 182 -0.22 4.71 15.82
CA CYS A 182 0.73 4.00 16.65
C CYS A 182 -0.04 3.21 17.70
N TYR A 183 -0.09 1.89 17.56
CA TYR A 183 -0.55 1.01 18.63
C TYR A 183 0.61 0.84 19.62
N THR A 184 0.75 1.76 20.56
CA THR A 184 1.56 1.51 21.76
C THR A 184 0.77 0.59 22.68
N ARG A 185 1.29 -0.60 22.94
CA ARG A 185 0.89 -1.38 24.12
C ARG A 185 1.57 -0.82 25.35
#